data_AF-A0A356WX06-F1
#
_entry.id   AF-A0A356WX06-F1
#
_cell.length_a   1.000
_cell.length_b   1.000
_cell.length_c   1.000
_cell.angle_alpha   90.00
_cell.angle_beta   90.00
_cell.angle_gamma   90.00
#
_symmetry.space_group_name_H-M   'P 1'
#
loop_
_entity.id
_entity.type
_entity.pdbx_description
1 polymer ?
#
loop_
_entity_poly.entity_id
_entity_poly.type
_entity_poly.pdbx_seq_one_letter_code
_entity_poly.pdbx_strand_id
1 'polypeptide(L)'
;MKHRFLLVVFAIVGLCCTACSNNAEIKEENVSRIIKTLSADDMKGRHAFSPEIRDAANFIAEEFQMIGLSPLPGQDDFLQDFSIYSISPSETEVLVNGNEVSEQHYFGLLNEESFTWQHPDADILYIGE
;
A
#
# COMPACT_ATOMS: atom_id res chain seq x y z
N MET A 1 36.90 -0.51 52.02
CA MET A 1 36.11 -1.50 51.25
C MET A 1 34.92 -0.88 50.50
N LYS A 2 34.22 0.11 51.08
CA LYS A 2 33.05 0.77 50.47
C LYS A 2 33.33 1.47 49.11
N HIS A 3 34.44 2.20 48.99
CA HIS A 3 34.82 2.86 47.72
C HIS A 3 35.31 1.89 46.63
N ARG A 4 35.90 0.75 47.02
CA ARG A 4 36.32 -0.29 46.06
C ARG A 4 35.11 -1.02 45.45
N PHE A 5 34.07 -1.23 46.25
CA PHE A 5 32.80 -1.79 45.79
C PHE A 5 32.04 -0.81 44.87
N LEU A 6 32.05 0.48 45.20
CA LEU A 6 31.42 1.53 44.39
C LEU A 6 32.07 1.68 43.00
N LEU A 7 33.40 1.55 42.92
CA LEU A 7 34.14 1.60 41.64
C LEU A 7 33.85 0.39 40.74
N VAL A 8 33.62 -0.80 41.32
CA VAL A 8 33.26 -2.01 40.56
C VAL A 8 31.84 -1.90 39.98
N VAL A 9 30.89 -1.35 40.74
CA VAL A 9 29.52 -1.11 40.24
C VAL A 9 29.52 -0.07 39.12
N PHE A 10 30.31 1.01 39.25
CA PHE A 10 30.42 2.04 38.22
C PHE A 10 31.07 1.50 36.92
N ALA A 11 32.03 0.58 37.03
CA ALA A 11 32.64 -0.09 35.88
C ALA A 11 31.68 -1.06 35.16
N ILE A 12 30.81 -1.77 35.90
CA ILE A 12 29.81 -2.67 35.32
C ILE A 12 28.70 -1.90 34.60
N VAL A 13 28.24 -0.77 35.17
CA VAL A 13 27.23 0.09 34.54
C VAL A 13 27.79 0.80 33.30
N GLY A 14 29.05 1.24 33.34
CA GLY A 14 29.72 1.87 32.19
C GLY A 14 29.90 0.93 30.98
N LEU A 15 30.08 -0.37 31.21
CA LEU A 15 30.21 -1.37 30.14
C LEU A 15 28.87 -1.71 29.46
N CYS A 16 27.74 -1.47 30.13
CA CYS A 16 26.41 -1.76 29.58
C CYS A 16 25.90 -0.67 28.62
N CYS A 17 26.46 0.55 28.68
CA CYS A 17 26.00 1.68 27.87
C CYS A 17 26.63 1.80 26.48
N THR A 18 27.65 1.01 26.13
CA THR A 18 28.39 1.15 24.85
C THR A 18 27.97 0.17 23.76
N ALA A 19 26.94 -0.67 23.98
CA ALA A 19 26.60 -1.78 23.09
C ALA A 19 25.38 -1.55 22.15
N CYS A 20 24.69 -0.42 22.22
CA CYS A 20 23.54 -0.16 21.35
C CYS A 20 23.97 0.63 20.10
N SER A 21 24.51 -0.05 19.09
CA SER A 21 24.53 0.45 17.72
C SER A 21 23.48 -0.32 16.93
N ASN A 22 22.30 0.27 16.77
CA ASN A 22 21.19 -0.33 16.04
C ASN A 22 21.37 -0.11 14.53
N ASN A 23 22.46 -0.59 13.96
CA ASN A 23 22.53 -0.67 12.51
C ASN A 23 21.64 -1.82 12.06
N ALA A 24 20.61 -1.50 11.29
CA ALA A 24 19.73 -2.52 10.72
C ALA A 24 20.57 -3.45 9.82
N GLU A 25 20.67 -4.72 10.19
CA GLU A 25 21.34 -5.73 9.39
C GLU A 25 20.41 -6.13 8.24
N ILE A 26 20.74 -5.69 7.02
CA ILE A 26 19.99 -6.07 5.82
C ILE A 26 20.64 -7.29 5.20
N LYS A 27 19.94 -8.43 5.25
CA LYS A 27 20.38 -9.68 4.64
C LYS A 27 19.74 -9.85 3.28
N GLU A 28 20.55 -9.93 2.22
CA GLU A 28 20.08 -10.15 0.84
C GLU A 28 19.17 -11.38 0.75
N GLU A 29 19.52 -12.46 1.45
CA GLU A 29 18.71 -13.68 1.50
C GLU A 29 17.27 -13.43 1.95
N ASN A 30 17.08 -12.66 3.03
CA ASN A 30 15.75 -12.33 3.54
C ASN A 30 14.97 -11.45 2.55
N VAL A 31 15.62 -10.42 2.01
CA VAL A 31 14.99 -9.53 1.02
C VAL A 31 14.59 -10.32 -0.23
N SER A 32 15.47 -11.19 -0.72
CA SER A 32 15.24 -12.05 -1.88
C SER A 32 14.07 -13.00 -1.66
N ARG A 33 14.01 -13.65 -0.49
CA ARG A 33 12.91 -14.56 -0.12
C ARG A 33 11.57 -13.82 -0.11
N ILE A 34 11.49 -12.67 0.58
CA ILE A 34 10.26 -11.88 0.69
C ILE A 34 9.77 -11.43 -0.69
N ILE A 35 10.66 -10.86 -1.51
CA ILE A 35 10.30 -10.39 -2.86
C ILE A 35 9.82 -11.56 -3.72
N LYS A 36 10.56 -12.68 -3.73
CA LYS A 36 10.21 -13.86 -4.52
C LYS A 36 8.85 -14.44 -4.11
N THR A 37 8.56 -14.55 -2.82
CA THR A 37 7.27 -15.04 -2.34
C THR A 37 6.15 -14.11 -2.78
N LEU A 38 6.28 -12.80 -2.53
CA LEU A 38 5.25 -11.83 -2.90
C LEU A 38 5.01 -11.78 -4.41
N SER A 39 6.06 -11.97 -5.22
CA SER A 39 5.98 -11.97 -6.68
C SER A 39 5.74 -13.35 -7.31
N ALA A 40 5.50 -14.39 -6.52
CA ALA A 40 5.28 -15.74 -7.04
C ALA A 40 3.90 -15.87 -7.71
N ASP A 41 3.79 -16.83 -8.63
CA ASP A 41 2.52 -17.16 -9.30
C ASP A 41 1.42 -17.57 -8.31
N ASP A 42 1.80 -18.17 -7.18
CA ASP A 42 0.89 -18.54 -6.09
C ASP A 42 0.17 -17.34 -5.49
N MET A 43 0.79 -16.15 -5.51
CA MET A 43 0.15 -14.90 -5.08
C MET A 43 -0.81 -14.35 -6.12
N LYS A 44 -0.80 -14.86 -7.36
CA LYS A 44 -1.73 -14.52 -8.47
C LYS A 44 -1.86 -13.02 -8.79
N GLY A 45 -0.89 -12.22 -8.35
CA GLY A 45 -0.92 -10.76 -8.44
C GLY A 45 -1.45 -10.10 -7.16
N ARG A 46 -1.22 -8.80 -7.04
CA ARG A 46 -1.56 -8.02 -5.84
C ARG A 46 -2.40 -6.80 -6.20
N HIS A 47 -3.35 -7.00 -7.11
CA HIS A 47 -4.26 -5.94 -7.49
C HIS A 47 -5.16 -5.61 -6.28
N ALA A 48 -5.35 -4.32 -6.00
CA ALA A 48 -6.27 -3.92 -4.94
C ALA A 48 -7.67 -4.47 -5.25
N PHE A 49 -8.40 -4.89 -4.21
CA PHE A 49 -9.75 -5.46 -4.33
C PHE A 49 -9.86 -6.82 -5.06
N SER A 50 -8.75 -7.48 -5.42
CA SER A 50 -8.82 -8.91 -5.78
C SER A 50 -8.90 -9.77 -4.51
N PRO A 51 -9.55 -10.95 -4.53
CA PRO A 51 -9.55 -11.86 -3.39
C PRO A 51 -8.13 -12.23 -2.90
N GLU A 52 -7.20 -12.39 -3.84
CA GLU A 52 -5.83 -12.86 -3.62
C GLU A 52 -4.92 -11.83 -2.93
N ILE A 53 -5.32 -10.55 -2.88
CA ILE A 53 -4.58 -9.54 -2.09
C ILE A 53 -4.49 -9.93 -0.61
N ARG A 54 -5.47 -10.71 -0.12
CA ARG A 54 -5.47 -11.23 1.25
C ARG A 54 -4.34 -12.22 1.51
N ASP A 55 -3.94 -13.01 0.52
CA ASP A 55 -2.84 -13.97 0.67
C ASP A 55 -1.51 -13.24 0.88
N ALA A 56 -1.28 -12.18 0.11
CA ALA A 56 -0.13 -11.30 0.28
C ALA A 56 -0.15 -10.56 1.63
N ALA A 57 -1.31 -10.07 2.06
CA ALA A 57 -1.47 -9.39 3.35
C ALA A 57 -1.18 -10.34 4.53
N ASN A 58 -1.68 -11.58 4.47
CA ASN A 58 -1.43 -12.61 5.48
C ASN A 58 0.06 -12.96 5.56
N PHE A 59 0.72 -13.15 4.42
CA PHE A 59 2.17 -13.40 4.40
C PHE A 59 2.96 -12.27 5.08
N ILE A 60 2.64 -11.01 4.80
CA ILE A 60 3.31 -9.85 5.44
C ILE A 60 3.01 -9.82 6.95
N ALA A 61 1.79 -10.12 7.36
CA ALA A 61 1.42 -10.19 8.78
C ALA A 61 2.20 -11.29 9.52
N GLU A 62 2.41 -12.46 8.89
CA GLU A 62 3.26 -13.53 9.43
C GLU A 62 4.72 -13.11 9.55
N GLU A 63 5.27 -12.41 8.54
CA GLU A 63 6.64 -11.85 8.63
C GLU A 63 6.78 -10.88 9.80
N PHE A 64 5.79 -10.00 10.03
CA PHE A 64 5.76 -9.09 11.17
C PHE A 64 5.71 -9.84 12.51
N GLN A 65 4.89 -10.89 12.59
CA GLN A 65 4.83 -11.73 13.77
C GLN A 65 6.17 -12.43 14.05
N MET A 66 6.82 -12.97 13.02
CA MET A 66 8.10 -13.68 13.14
C MET A 66 9.23 -12.79 13.67
N ILE A 67 9.25 -11.52 13.30
CA ILE A 67 10.26 -10.56 13.79
C ILE A 67 9.89 -9.94 15.15
N GLY A 68 8.74 -10.31 15.73
CA GLY A 68 8.30 -9.87 17.05
C GLY A 68 7.67 -8.48 17.08
N LEU A 69 7.15 -7.98 15.96
CA LEU A 69 6.32 -6.78 15.98
C LEU A 69 5.02 -7.02 16.75
N SER A 70 4.40 -5.93 17.19
CA SER A 70 3.08 -5.96 17.83
C SER A 70 2.05 -5.28 16.92
N PRO A 71 0.80 -5.77 16.89
CA PRO A 71 -0.33 -5.04 16.33
C PRO A 71 -0.43 -3.61 16.83
N LEU A 72 -1.15 -2.77 16.09
CA LEU A 72 -1.48 -1.43 16.56
C LEU A 72 -2.31 -1.49 17.84
N PRO A 73 -2.21 -0.50 18.73
CA PRO A 73 -3.01 -0.45 19.94
C PRO A 73 -4.51 -0.55 19.63
N GLY A 74 -5.19 -1.49 20.28
CA GLY A 74 -6.62 -1.74 20.08
C GLY A 74 -6.97 -2.62 18.87
N GLN A 75 -5.97 -3.17 18.17
CA GLN A 75 -6.16 -4.21 17.15
C GLN A 75 -5.74 -5.58 17.67
N ASP A 76 -6.44 -6.62 17.22
CA ASP A 76 -6.13 -8.01 17.58
C ASP A 76 -5.06 -8.61 16.66
N ASP A 77 -4.88 -8.06 15.45
CA ASP A 77 -3.92 -8.52 14.45
C ASP A 77 -3.28 -7.36 13.66
N PHE A 78 -2.47 -7.69 12.64
CA PHE A 78 -1.78 -6.71 11.80
C PHE A 78 -2.64 -6.16 10.64
N LEU A 79 -3.85 -6.66 10.45
CA LEU A 79 -4.71 -6.30 9.32
C LEU A 79 -5.58 -5.08 9.67
N GLN A 80 -5.63 -4.12 8.76
CA GLN A 80 -6.43 -2.91 8.91
C GLN A 80 -7.36 -2.78 7.72
N ASP A 81 -8.61 -3.18 7.93
CA ASP A 81 -9.64 -3.10 6.90
C ASP A 81 -10.17 -1.66 6.79
N PHE A 82 -10.31 -1.19 5.55
CA PHE A 82 -10.94 0.09 5.23
C PHE A 82 -11.78 -0.04 3.96
N SER A 83 -12.84 0.77 3.87
CA SER A 83 -13.70 0.80 2.69
C SER A 83 -13.36 1.99 1.81
N ILE A 84 -13.25 1.75 0.51
CA ILE A 84 -13.19 2.79 -0.51
C ILE A 84 -14.52 2.78 -1.26
N TYR A 85 -15.07 3.97 -1.49
CA TYR A 85 -16.24 4.15 -2.35
C TYR A 85 -15.76 4.66 -3.71
N SER A 86 -16.24 4.04 -4.78
CA SER A 86 -16.05 4.52 -6.15
C SER A 86 -17.38 4.97 -6.71
N ILE A 87 -17.40 6.11 -7.38
CA ILE A 87 -18.56 6.59 -8.13
C ILE A 87 -18.27 6.31 -9.60
N SER A 88 -19.20 5.65 -10.29
CA SER A 88 -19.10 5.38 -11.72
C SER A 88 -20.43 5.70 -12.37
N PRO A 89 -20.45 6.16 -13.64
CA PRO A 89 -21.71 6.39 -14.36
C PRO A 89 -22.54 5.10 -14.40
N SER A 90 -23.85 5.21 -14.13
CA SER A 90 -24.77 4.07 -14.25
C SER A 90 -25.10 3.72 -15.70
N GLU A 91 -24.97 4.70 -16.60
CA GLU A 91 -25.21 4.57 -18.03
C GLU A 91 -24.30 5.54 -18.77
N THR A 92 -23.81 5.12 -19.94
CA THR A 92 -22.98 5.94 -20.83
C THR A 92 -23.43 5.71 -22.26
N GLU A 93 -23.64 6.79 -23.01
CA GLU A 93 -23.97 6.74 -24.43
C GLU A 93 -23.08 7.74 -25.18
N VAL A 94 -22.45 7.29 -26.27
CA VAL A 94 -21.61 8.15 -27.12
C VAL A 94 -22.08 8.03 -28.56
N LEU A 95 -22.45 9.17 -29.15
CA LEU A 95 -22.84 9.27 -30.56
C LEU A 95 -21.81 10.09 -31.34
N VAL A 96 -21.33 9.55 -32.46
CA VAL A 96 -20.46 10.25 -33.40
C VAL A 96 -21.20 10.38 -34.74
N ASN A 97 -21.46 11.62 -35.14
CA ASN A 97 -22.27 11.93 -36.34
C ASN A 97 -23.64 11.22 -36.35
N GLY A 98 -24.24 11.05 -35.16
CA GLY A 98 -25.52 10.36 -35.00
C GLY A 98 -25.46 8.83 -35.01
N ASN A 99 -24.26 8.23 -35.08
CA ASN A 99 -24.09 6.78 -34.95
C ASN A 99 -23.55 6.44 -33.56
N GLU A 100 -24.14 5.44 -32.91
CA GLU A 100 -23.70 4.95 -31.62
C GLU A 100 -22.31 4.31 -31.71
N VAL A 101 -21.44 4.63 -30.75
CA VAL A 101 -20.11 4.05 -30.60
C VAL A 101 -20.20 2.89 -29.62
N SER A 102 -19.59 1.75 -29.94
CA SER A 102 -19.52 0.59 -29.04
C SER A 102 -18.82 0.90 -27.71
N GLU A 103 -19.33 0.36 -26.61
CA GLU A 103 -18.78 0.48 -25.25
C GLU A 103 -17.29 0.13 -25.12
N GLN A 104 -16.77 -0.72 -26.00
CA GLN A 104 -15.34 -1.10 -25.98
C GLN A 104 -14.42 0.01 -26.50
N HIS A 105 -14.98 1.05 -27.13
CA HIS A 105 -14.22 2.12 -27.76
C HIS A 105 -14.26 3.44 -26.98
N TYR A 106 -14.90 3.48 -25.81
CA TYR A 106 -14.92 4.66 -24.95
C TYR A 106 -14.98 4.27 -23.47
N PHE A 107 -14.71 5.22 -22.59
CA PHE A 107 -14.94 5.07 -21.15
C PHE A 107 -15.55 6.35 -20.58
N GLY A 108 -16.45 6.22 -19.61
CA GLY A 108 -17.06 7.35 -18.93
C GLY A 108 -16.33 7.65 -17.62
N LEU A 109 -15.99 8.92 -17.40
CA LEU A 109 -15.52 9.42 -16.10
C LEU A 109 -16.50 10.47 -15.59
N LEU A 110 -16.87 10.37 -14.32
CA LEU A 110 -17.68 11.37 -13.65
C LEU A 110 -16.74 12.29 -12.86
N ASN A 111 -16.72 13.59 -13.16
CA ASN A 111 -15.94 14.57 -12.38
C ASN A 111 -16.83 15.43 -11.47
N GLU A 112 -18.15 15.41 -11.67
CA GLU A 112 -19.17 16.13 -10.89
C GLU A 112 -20.49 15.33 -10.86
N GLU A 113 -21.34 15.51 -9.83
CA GLU A 113 -22.63 14.80 -9.70
C GLU A 113 -23.58 14.99 -10.90
N SER A 114 -23.41 16.09 -11.65
CA SER A 114 -24.08 16.31 -12.94
C SER A 114 -23.29 17.30 -13.80
N PHE A 115 -23.02 16.97 -15.06
CA PHE A 115 -22.42 17.88 -16.04
C PHE A 115 -23.27 17.88 -17.31
N THR A 116 -23.77 19.05 -17.72
CA THR A 116 -24.51 19.22 -18.98
C THR A 116 -23.72 20.15 -19.88
N TRP A 117 -23.21 19.64 -21.00
CA TRP A 117 -22.52 20.42 -22.02
C TRP A 117 -23.40 20.53 -23.25
N GLN A 118 -23.77 21.75 -23.63
CA GLN A 118 -24.49 22.04 -24.86
C GLN A 118 -23.66 23.02 -25.69
N HIS A 119 -23.50 22.75 -26.99
CA HIS A 119 -22.99 23.75 -27.91
C HIS A 119 -23.93 24.98 -27.85
N PRO A 120 -23.47 26.20 -27.54
CA PRO A 120 -22.17 26.79 -27.88
C PRO A 120 -21.22 27.08 -26.70
N ASP A 121 -21.39 26.44 -25.55
CA ASP A 121 -20.65 26.79 -24.30
C ASP A 121 -19.22 26.23 -24.24
N ALA A 122 -18.59 26.00 -25.40
CA ALA A 122 -17.28 25.36 -25.49
C ALA A 122 -16.32 26.10 -26.40
N ASP A 123 -15.16 26.43 -25.86
CA ASP A 123 -14.03 26.88 -26.66
C ASP A 123 -13.45 25.69 -27.43
N ILE A 124 -13.63 25.70 -28.74
CA ILE A 124 -13.01 24.70 -29.63
C ILE A 124 -11.53 25.07 -29.77
N LEU A 125 -10.65 24.28 -29.14
CA LEU A 125 -9.21 24.37 -29.34
C LEU A 125 -8.76 23.33 -30.38
N TYR A 126 -8.28 23.81 -31.53
CA TYR A 126 -7.63 22.95 -32.53
C TYR A 126 -6.18 22.68 -32.11
N ILE A 127 -5.79 21.40 -32.00
CA ILE A 127 -4.42 20.98 -31.74
C ILE A 127 -3.85 20.35 -33.02
N GLY A 128 -2.92 21.05 -33.66
CA GLY A 128 -2.21 20.61 -34.87
C GLY A 128 -2.78 21.22 -36.16
N GLU A 129 -1.89 21.74 -37.02
CA GLU A 129 -2.15 22.03 -38.45
C GLU A 129 -1.94 20.79 -39.30
#